data_AF-A0A6P6XGY7-F1
#
_entry.id   AF-A0A6P6XGY7-F1
#
_cell.length_a   1.000
_cell.length_b   1.000
_cell.length_c   1.000
_cell.angle_alpha   90.00
_cell.angle_beta   90.00
_cell.angle_gamma   90.00
#
_symmetry.space_group_name_H-M   'P 1'
#
loop_
_entity.id
_entity.type
_entity.pdbx_description
1 polymer ?
#
loop_
_entity_poly.entity_id
_entity_poly.type
_entity_poly.pdbx_seq_one_letter_code
_entity_poly.pdbx_strand_id
1 'polypeptide(L)'
;MILESDKQTGAVRKHYIGMVTMLDILAHIAGRDDVEAGNEVDDLAKKMSIPVSSIIGHCLESLSLWTLNPTTSMLDCMEVFSKGIHRALVPIDSHIENVAGVELVESASSYRMLTQMDLLKFLKAHEAALRGILSHRVREAGAVSDIIFGVTDKAKVIDVIKCMRTASLTAVPIVQSSSEIEEDHSQLINGKGRKLVGTFSATDLRGCPISQFQSCLKMGVVEFLEKLADTPLHQAACLRSSTRDPVVCTPESLLGEAVDKAVTYAVHRV
;
A
#
# COMPACT_ATOMS: atom_id res chain seq x y z
N MET A 1 -0.19 19.54 10.21
CA MET A 1 0.09 19.34 11.65
C MET A 1 -0.38 20.59 12.36
N ILE A 2 -1.14 20.41 13.44
CA ILE A 2 -1.56 21.49 14.33
C ILE A 2 -0.71 21.35 15.60
N LEU A 3 -0.17 22.46 16.08
CA LEU A 3 0.53 22.50 17.36
C LEU A 3 -0.45 22.98 18.41
N GLU A 4 -0.65 22.17 19.45
CA GLU A 4 -1.52 22.51 20.57
C GLU A 4 -0.71 22.49 21.86
N SER A 5 -1.02 23.38 22.79
CA SER A 5 -0.42 23.33 24.13
C SER A 5 -1.34 22.51 25.02
N ASP A 6 -0.77 21.52 25.71
CA ASP A 6 -1.50 20.78 26.73
C ASP A 6 -1.99 21.72 27.83
N LYS A 7 -3.29 21.69 28.12
CA LYS A 7 -3.89 22.65 29.06
C LYS A 7 -3.42 22.48 30.50
N GLN A 8 -2.89 21.32 30.88
CA GLN A 8 -2.45 21.04 32.26
C GLN A 8 -0.95 21.24 32.43
N THR A 9 -0.15 20.85 31.44
CA THR A 9 1.31 20.82 31.51
C THR A 9 1.98 21.92 30.70
N GLY A 10 1.25 22.60 29.81
CA GLY A 10 1.78 23.61 28.90
C GLY A 10 2.65 23.04 27.76
N ALA A 11 2.88 21.73 27.73
CA ALA A 11 3.75 21.09 26.75
C ALA A 11 3.17 21.19 25.33
N VAL A 12 4.03 21.43 24.35
CA VAL A 12 3.64 21.47 22.93
C VAL A 12 3.37 20.04 22.44
N ARG A 13 2.12 19.77 22.09
CA ARG A 13 1.63 18.53 21.50
C ARG A 13 1.45 18.69 19.99
N LYS A 14 1.83 17.66 19.24
CA LYS A 14 1.66 17.62 17.78
C LYS A 14 0.39 16.85 17.47
N HIS A 15 -0.57 17.52 16.85
CA HIS A 15 -1.73 16.88 16.28
C HIS A 15 -1.51 16.68 14.78
N TYR A 16 -1.35 15.42 14.38
CA TYR A 16 -1.27 15.05 12.96
C TYR A 16 -2.68 15.07 12.37
N ILE A 17 -2.81 15.66 11.18
CA ILE A 17 -4.11 15.89 10.52
C ILE A 17 -4.46 14.81 9.49
N GLY A 18 -3.59 13.80 9.35
CA GLY A 18 -3.71 12.75 8.35
C GLY A 18 -2.35 12.19 7.94
N MET A 19 -2.38 11.18 7.07
CA MET A 19 -1.20 10.56 6.45
C MET A 19 -1.35 10.62 4.94
N VAL A 20 -0.24 10.80 4.23
CA VAL A 20 -0.21 10.69 2.77
C VAL A 20 0.44 9.36 2.41
N THR A 21 -0.28 8.55 1.65
CA THR A 21 0.19 7.27 1.10
C THR A 21 0.70 7.45 -0.32
N MET A 22 1.36 6.42 -0.86
CA MET A 22 1.68 6.42 -2.29
C MET A 22 0.43 6.48 -3.15
N LEU A 23 -0.64 5.79 -2.74
CA LEU A 23 -1.87 5.78 -3.51
C LEU A 23 -2.50 7.19 -3.57
N ASP A 24 -2.37 8.02 -2.52
CA ASP A 24 -2.85 9.42 -2.55
C ASP A 24 -2.13 10.25 -3.61
N ILE A 25 -0.80 10.11 -3.67
CA ILE A 25 0.05 10.77 -4.67
C ILE A 25 -0.37 10.31 -6.07
N LEU A 26 -0.55 9.02 -6.27
CA LEU A 26 -0.92 8.46 -7.58
C LEU A 26 -2.35 8.85 -7.97
N ALA A 27 -3.29 8.78 -7.05
CA ALA A 27 -4.69 9.16 -7.24
C ALA A 27 -4.84 10.63 -7.59
N HIS A 28 -4.01 11.49 -6.97
CA HIS A 28 -3.90 12.91 -7.30
C HIS A 28 -3.37 13.11 -8.72
N ILE A 29 -2.28 12.44 -9.08
CA ILE A 29 -1.68 12.64 -10.41
C ILE A 29 -2.59 12.11 -11.53
N ALA A 30 -3.21 10.96 -11.33
CA ALA A 30 -4.22 10.39 -12.22
C ALA A 30 -5.62 11.03 -12.05
N GLY A 31 -5.76 12.04 -11.18
CA GLY A 31 -7.01 12.71 -10.82
C GLY A 31 -7.31 13.93 -11.68
N ARG A 32 -8.61 14.07 -12.01
CA ARG A 32 -9.30 15.05 -12.86
C ARG A 32 -9.26 14.77 -14.36
N ASP A 33 -10.36 14.17 -14.81
CA ASP A 33 -10.80 14.16 -16.21
C ASP A 33 -11.58 15.45 -16.57
N ASP A 34 -11.65 16.44 -15.64
CA ASP A 34 -12.43 17.67 -15.79
C ASP A 34 -11.68 18.81 -16.50
N VAL A 35 -10.47 18.58 -16.98
CA VAL A 35 -9.74 19.58 -17.78
C VAL A 35 -9.81 19.12 -19.23
N GLU A 36 -10.63 19.82 -20.00
CA GLU A 36 -10.69 19.75 -21.46
C GLU A 36 -9.30 19.54 -22.05
N ALA A 37 -9.20 18.66 -23.04
CA ALA A 37 -8.00 18.23 -23.73
C ALA A 37 -7.12 19.39 -24.23
N GLY A 38 -6.33 19.97 -23.32
CA GLY A 38 -5.46 21.11 -23.56
C GLY A 38 -4.19 21.01 -22.72
N ASN A 39 -3.09 20.60 -23.35
CA ASN A 39 -1.71 20.56 -22.85
C ASN A 39 -1.48 19.89 -21.48
N GLU A 40 -1.47 18.55 -21.50
CA GLU A 40 -1.14 17.68 -20.36
C GLU A 40 0.22 17.97 -19.68
N VAL A 41 1.19 18.62 -20.36
CA VAL A 41 2.52 18.93 -19.78
C VAL A 41 2.44 20.01 -18.71
N ASP A 42 1.55 20.99 -18.89
CA ASP A 42 1.34 22.06 -17.91
C ASP A 42 0.50 21.54 -16.72
N ASP A 43 -0.30 20.49 -16.95
CA ASP A 43 -1.14 19.86 -15.93
C ASP A 43 -0.32 19.10 -14.87
N LEU A 44 0.73 18.36 -15.24
CA LEU A 44 1.54 17.64 -14.24
C LEU A 44 2.34 18.61 -13.36
N ALA A 45 2.97 19.63 -13.94
CA ALA A 45 3.70 20.64 -13.17
C ALA A 45 2.78 21.37 -12.18
N LYS A 46 1.56 21.68 -12.61
CA LYS A 46 0.51 22.25 -11.76
C LYS A 46 0.03 21.29 -10.67
N LYS A 47 -0.15 20.01 -10.99
CA LYS A 47 -0.49 18.97 -10.00
C LYS A 47 0.62 18.80 -8.97
N MET A 48 1.89 18.94 -9.36
CA MET A 48 3.03 18.80 -8.46
C MET A 48 3.31 20.06 -7.61
N SER A 49 2.71 21.21 -7.92
CA SER A 49 2.94 22.47 -7.21
C SER A 49 1.97 22.72 -6.05
N ILE A 50 1.01 21.82 -5.81
CA ILE A 50 0.03 21.99 -4.75
C ILE A 50 0.58 21.59 -3.37
N PRO A 51 0.03 22.12 -2.27
CA PRO A 51 0.44 21.72 -0.92
C PRO A 51 0.16 20.23 -0.67
N VAL A 52 1.10 19.53 -0.03
CA VAL A 52 0.93 18.10 0.35
C VAL A 52 -0.33 17.87 1.20
N SER A 53 -0.74 18.84 2.01
CA SER A 53 -1.96 18.75 2.79
C SER A 53 -3.24 18.62 1.95
N SER A 54 -3.21 19.09 0.69
CA SER A 54 -4.38 19.05 -0.20
C SER A 54 -4.64 17.68 -0.83
N ILE A 55 -3.67 16.76 -0.77
CA ILE A 55 -3.83 15.39 -1.27
C ILE A 55 -4.15 14.39 -0.16
N ILE A 56 -4.23 14.83 1.10
CA ILE A 56 -4.72 14.01 2.20
C ILE A 56 -6.19 13.69 1.92
N GLY A 57 -6.58 12.43 2.03
CA GLY A 57 -7.95 11.98 1.82
C GLY A 57 -8.27 11.53 0.39
N HIS A 58 -7.29 11.55 -0.53
CA HIS A 58 -7.51 11.05 -1.90
C HIS A 58 -7.77 9.53 -1.93
N CYS A 59 -7.35 8.81 -0.89
CA CYS A 59 -7.67 7.42 -0.62
C CYS A 59 -8.36 7.28 0.74
N LEU A 60 -9.25 6.28 0.88
CA LEU A 60 -10.00 6.05 2.11
C LEU A 60 -9.11 5.88 3.36
N GLU A 61 -7.98 5.16 3.25
CA GLU A 61 -7.04 4.98 4.36
C GLU A 61 -6.49 6.32 4.88
N SER A 62 -6.28 7.31 4.00
CA SER A 62 -5.71 8.60 4.35
C SER A 62 -6.70 9.57 5.01
N LEU A 63 -8.00 9.28 4.94
CA LEU A 63 -9.05 10.05 5.60
C LEU A 63 -9.07 9.84 7.12
N SER A 64 -8.44 8.77 7.62
CA SER A 64 -8.47 8.43 9.04
C SER A 64 -7.06 8.19 9.57
N LEU A 65 -6.70 8.93 10.61
CA LEU A 65 -5.45 8.73 11.33
C LEU A 65 -5.69 7.75 12.48
N TRP A 66 -5.21 6.52 12.34
CA TRP A 66 -5.32 5.52 13.38
C TRP A 66 -4.18 5.65 14.39
N THR A 67 -4.52 5.76 15.66
CA THR A 67 -3.56 5.79 16.77
C THR A 67 -3.87 4.67 17.75
N LEU A 68 -2.85 3.88 18.12
CA LEU A 68 -2.95 2.79 19.09
C LEU A 68 -2.21 3.13 20.38
N ASN A 69 -2.74 2.68 21.50
CA ASN A 69 -2.05 2.75 22.78
C ASN A 69 -0.80 1.85 22.79
N PRO A 70 0.35 2.28 23.34
CA PRO A 70 1.52 1.41 23.47
C PRO A 70 1.29 0.13 24.26
N THR A 71 0.24 0.11 25.10
CA THR A 71 -0.19 -1.05 25.89
C THR A 71 -1.24 -1.90 25.19
N THR A 72 -1.74 -1.51 24.01
CA THR A 72 -2.69 -2.29 23.22
C THR A 72 -2.09 -3.66 22.91
N SER A 73 -2.89 -4.71 23.12
CA SER A 73 -2.42 -6.07 22.86
C SER A 73 -2.18 -6.29 21.36
N MET A 74 -1.28 -7.22 21.05
CA MET A 74 -1.00 -7.58 19.66
C MET A 74 -2.25 -8.12 18.93
N LEU A 75 -3.13 -8.83 19.64
CA LEU A 75 -4.37 -9.36 19.07
C LEU A 75 -5.37 -8.24 18.72
N ASP A 76 -5.50 -7.24 19.57
CA ASP A 76 -6.37 -6.09 19.28
C ASP A 76 -5.80 -5.26 18.11
N CYS A 77 -4.47 -5.15 18.03
CA CYS A 77 -3.81 -4.53 16.88
C CYS A 77 -4.07 -5.31 15.58
N MET A 78 -4.07 -6.65 15.62
CA MET A 78 -4.42 -7.50 14.47
C MET A 78 -5.85 -7.27 13.99
N GLU A 79 -6.81 -7.12 14.92
CA GLU A 79 -8.21 -6.84 14.59
C GLU A 79 -8.35 -5.53 13.80
N VAL A 80 -7.68 -4.46 14.24
CA VAL A 80 -7.69 -3.17 13.53
C VAL A 80 -7.10 -3.33 12.13
N PHE A 81 -5.97 -4.02 12.00
CA PHE A 81 -5.31 -4.21 10.71
C PHE A 81 -6.10 -5.11 9.76
N SER A 82 -6.88 -6.06 10.27
CA SER A 82 -7.74 -6.93 9.45
C SER A 82 -8.86 -6.16 8.72
N LYS A 83 -9.21 -4.96 9.19
CA LYS A 83 -10.30 -4.11 8.67
C LYS A 83 -9.85 -3.12 7.60
N GLY A 84 -8.70 -3.36 6.96
CA GLY A 84 -8.18 -2.53 5.87
C GLY A 84 -7.31 -1.35 6.33
N ILE A 85 -6.92 -1.32 7.61
CA ILE A 85 -5.93 -0.35 8.11
C ILE A 85 -4.53 -0.94 7.92
N HIS A 86 -3.67 -0.28 7.13
CA HIS A 86 -2.32 -0.80 6.86
C HIS A 86 -1.27 -0.28 7.84
N ARG A 87 -1.55 0.85 8.50
CA ARG A 87 -0.62 1.55 9.40
C ARG A 87 -1.35 2.26 10.53
N ALA A 88 -0.73 2.30 11.70
CA ALA A 88 -1.20 3.07 12.85
C ALA A 88 -0.02 3.82 13.49
N LEU A 89 -0.31 4.92 14.17
CA LEU A 89 0.65 5.65 14.98
C LEU A 89 0.61 5.15 16.43
N VAL A 90 1.77 4.95 17.03
CA VAL A 90 1.93 4.57 18.43
C VAL A 90 2.75 5.67 19.10
N PRO A 91 2.24 6.37 20.12
CA PRO A 91 3.00 7.42 20.79
C PRO A 91 4.22 6.84 21.52
N ILE A 92 5.35 7.55 21.47
CA ILE A 92 6.60 7.09 22.11
C ILE A 92 6.69 7.60 23.56
N ASP A 93 6.23 8.82 23.80
CA ASP A 93 6.36 9.53 25.08
C ASP A 93 5.04 9.58 25.87
N SER A 94 4.16 8.59 25.70
CA SER A 94 2.87 8.61 26.41
C SER A 94 3.07 8.40 27.90
N HIS A 95 2.91 9.45 28.71
CA HIS A 95 2.94 9.40 30.17
C HIS A 95 1.68 8.76 30.80
N ILE A 96 0.90 7.99 30.03
CA ILE A 96 -0.35 7.41 30.50
C ILE A 96 -0.10 5.97 30.92
N GLU A 97 0.22 5.79 32.20
CA GLU A 97 -0.12 4.57 32.91
C GLU A 97 -1.65 4.59 33.11
N ASN A 98 -2.38 3.59 32.58
CA ASN A 98 -3.79 3.28 32.91
C ASN A 98 -4.93 4.01 32.18
N VAL A 99 -4.99 3.94 30.84
CA VAL A 99 -6.28 4.10 30.12
C VAL A 99 -6.55 2.83 29.31
N ALA A 100 -7.60 2.09 29.68
CA ALA A 100 -8.08 0.92 28.95
C ALA A 100 -8.85 1.38 27.70
N GLY A 101 -8.39 1.01 26.52
CA GLY A 101 -9.03 1.33 25.24
C GLY A 101 -8.06 1.21 24.06
N VAL A 102 -8.59 0.93 22.86
CA VAL A 102 -7.79 0.75 21.63
C VAL A 102 -7.37 2.09 21.03
N GLU A 103 -8.19 3.13 21.18
CA GLU A 103 -7.99 4.46 20.58
C GLU A 103 -7.36 5.43 21.60
N LEU A 104 -6.33 6.16 21.18
CA LEU A 104 -5.67 7.13 22.03
C LEU A 104 -6.50 8.41 22.15
N VAL A 105 -6.81 8.80 23.39
CA VAL A 105 -7.60 10.01 23.69
C VAL A 105 -6.75 11.29 23.62
N GLU A 106 -5.41 11.20 23.58
CA GLU A 106 -4.52 12.37 23.67
C GLU A 106 -3.42 12.47 22.60
N SER A 107 -3.02 13.70 22.26
CA SER A 107 -1.92 13.99 21.34
C SER A 107 -0.55 13.84 22.03
N ALA A 108 0.46 13.32 21.32
CA ALA A 108 1.82 13.12 21.82
C ALA A 108 2.86 14.04 21.14
N SER A 109 4.04 14.18 21.75
CA SER A 109 5.21 14.90 21.19
C SER A 109 5.83 14.18 20.00
N SER A 110 5.77 12.83 20.01
CA SER A 110 6.33 11.97 18.99
C SER A 110 5.56 10.65 18.87
N TYR A 111 5.55 10.09 17.66
CA TYR A 111 4.89 8.83 17.33
C TYR A 111 5.83 7.94 16.52
N ARG A 112 5.66 6.62 16.67
CA ARG A 112 6.22 5.58 15.84
C ARG A 112 5.13 5.00 14.96
N MET A 113 5.42 4.78 13.68
CA MET A 113 4.50 4.08 12.79
C MET A 113 4.64 2.58 12.98
N LEU A 114 3.52 1.91 13.21
CA LEU A 114 3.38 0.46 13.21
C LEU A 114 2.63 0.04 11.95
N THR A 115 3.14 -0.95 11.22
CA THR A 115 2.52 -1.47 10.00
C THR A 115 2.17 -2.95 10.13
N GLN A 116 1.31 -3.44 9.24
CA GLN A 116 1.06 -4.88 9.08
C GLN A 116 2.35 -5.70 8.87
N MET A 117 3.31 -5.16 8.13
CA MET A 117 4.59 -5.83 7.87
C MET A 117 5.48 -5.90 9.12
N ASP A 118 5.45 -4.88 9.99
CA ASP A 118 6.19 -4.92 11.25
C ASP A 118 5.64 -6.01 12.18
N LEU A 119 4.32 -6.16 12.20
CA LEU A 119 3.67 -7.25 12.91
C LEU A 119 4.04 -8.61 12.33
N LEU A 120 4.01 -8.79 11.00
CA LEU A 120 4.44 -10.05 10.36
C LEU A 120 5.89 -10.40 10.70
N LYS A 121 6.80 -9.41 10.65
CA LYS A 121 8.21 -9.58 11.04
C LYS A 121 8.34 -10.03 12.49
N PHE A 122 7.58 -9.42 13.39
CA PHE A 122 7.56 -9.80 14.80
C PHE A 122 7.05 -11.24 14.99
N LEU A 123 5.94 -11.60 14.35
CA LEU A 123 5.38 -12.96 14.43
C LEU A 123 6.37 -13.99 13.87
N LYS A 124 7.03 -13.69 12.75
CA LYS A 124 8.06 -14.55 12.15
C LYS A 124 9.25 -14.75 13.08
N ALA A 125 9.70 -13.71 13.78
CA ALA A 125 10.77 -13.83 14.78
C ALA A 125 10.41 -14.75 15.96
N HIS A 126 9.11 -15.02 16.18
CA HIS A 126 8.58 -15.90 17.22
C HIS A 126 7.92 -17.16 16.65
N GLU A 127 8.33 -17.60 15.45
CA GLU A 127 7.69 -18.71 14.72
C GLU A 127 7.64 -20.02 15.52
N ALA A 128 8.59 -20.28 16.41
CA ALA A 128 8.61 -21.47 17.25
C ALA A 128 7.36 -21.56 18.15
N ALA A 129 6.91 -20.43 18.70
CA ALA A 129 5.69 -20.35 19.51
C ALA A 129 4.42 -20.45 18.64
N LEU A 130 4.51 -20.08 17.36
CA LEU A 130 3.40 -20.08 16.41
C LEU A 130 3.36 -21.32 15.52
N ARG A 131 4.21 -22.32 15.76
CA ARG A 131 4.38 -23.50 14.90
C ARG A 131 3.05 -24.18 14.58
N GLY A 132 2.17 -24.32 15.56
CA GLY A 132 0.86 -24.93 15.37
C GLY A 132 -0.01 -24.20 14.34
N ILE A 133 0.08 -22.87 14.29
CA ILE A 133 -0.65 -22.04 13.31
C ILE A 133 0.07 -22.07 11.96
N LEU A 134 1.39 -21.84 11.96
CA LEU A 134 2.19 -21.74 10.74
C LEU A 134 2.29 -23.05 9.94
N SER A 135 2.00 -24.19 10.56
CA SER A 135 1.94 -25.50 9.89
C SER A 135 0.62 -25.78 9.16
N HIS A 136 -0.40 -24.92 9.27
CA HIS A 136 -1.63 -25.07 8.49
C HIS A 136 -1.40 -24.70 7.04
N ARG A 137 -2.20 -25.27 6.13
CA ARG A 137 -2.18 -24.85 4.73
C ARG A 137 -2.83 -23.48 4.59
N VAL A 138 -2.38 -22.68 3.61
CA VAL A 138 -2.96 -21.35 3.33
C VAL A 138 -4.48 -21.42 3.14
N ARG A 139 -4.99 -22.45 2.44
CA ARG A 139 -6.43 -22.67 2.26
C ARG A 139 -7.18 -22.93 3.57
N GLU A 140 -6.57 -23.65 4.51
CA GLU A 140 -7.19 -24.04 5.79
C GLU A 140 -7.28 -22.85 6.75
N ALA A 141 -6.35 -21.90 6.61
CA ALA A 141 -6.37 -20.64 7.34
C ALA A 141 -7.38 -19.61 6.77
N GLY A 142 -8.11 -19.94 5.70
CA GLY A 142 -9.01 -18.99 5.03
C GLY A 142 -8.29 -17.80 4.39
N ALA A 143 -6.98 -17.92 4.12
CA ALA A 143 -6.14 -16.84 3.63
C ALA A 143 -6.08 -16.77 2.08
N VAL A 144 -7.06 -17.36 1.40
CA VAL A 144 -7.18 -17.35 -0.07
C VAL A 144 -8.38 -16.47 -0.45
N SER A 145 -8.15 -15.43 -1.25
CA SER A 145 -9.24 -14.64 -1.82
C SER A 145 -9.73 -15.26 -3.12
N ASP A 146 -11.05 -15.47 -3.23
CA ASP A 146 -11.70 -15.86 -4.48
C ASP A 146 -11.93 -14.70 -5.43
N ILE A 147 -11.94 -13.47 -4.92
CA ILE A 147 -12.20 -12.26 -5.68
C ILE A 147 -10.85 -11.61 -5.99
N ILE A 148 -10.46 -11.65 -7.26
CA ILE A 148 -9.19 -11.11 -7.73
C ILE A 148 -9.46 -10.04 -8.79
N PHE A 149 -9.29 -8.78 -8.40
CA PHE A 149 -9.30 -7.65 -9.33
C PHE A 149 -7.92 -7.48 -9.95
N GLY A 150 -7.80 -7.74 -11.24
CA GLY A 150 -6.54 -7.61 -11.99
C GLY A 150 -6.64 -6.62 -13.13
N VAL A 151 -5.51 -6.40 -13.78
CA VAL A 151 -5.38 -5.62 -15.03
C VAL A 151 -4.68 -6.47 -16.08
N THR A 152 -4.93 -6.20 -17.35
CA THR A 152 -4.25 -6.91 -18.43
C THR A 152 -2.81 -6.43 -18.63
N ASP A 153 -1.95 -7.28 -19.19
CA ASP A 153 -0.59 -6.94 -19.63
C ASP A 153 -0.51 -5.80 -20.67
N LYS A 154 -1.63 -5.48 -21.33
CA LYS A 154 -1.78 -4.36 -22.29
C LYS A 154 -2.25 -3.05 -21.66
N ALA A 155 -2.57 -3.04 -20.37
CA ALA A 155 -3.03 -1.82 -19.68
C ALA A 155 -1.93 -0.75 -19.64
N LYS A 156 -2.30 0.54 -19.67
CA LYS A 156 -1.36 1.64 -19.45
C LYS A 156 -1.25 1.95 -17.95
N VAL A 157 -0.08 2.44 -17.53
CA VAL A 157 0.16 2.80 -16.12
C VAL A 157 -0.91 3.76 -15.57
N ILE A 158 -1.31 4.78 -16.33
CA ILE A 158 -2.35 5.72 -15.90
C ILE A 158 -3.70 5.04 -15.64
N ASP A 159 -4.10 4.09 -16.48
CA ASP A 159 -5.37 3.37 -16.36
C ASP A 159 -5.33 2.42 -15.17
N VAL A 160 -4.19 1.76 -14.94
CA VAL A 160 -3.95 0.92 -13.76
C VAL A 160 -4.07 1.75 -12.47
N ILE A 161 -3.49 2.95 -12.43
CA ILE A 161 -3.62 3.86 -11.29
C ILE A 161 -5.08 4.28 -11.08
N LYS A 162 -5.80 4.64 -12.17
CA LYS A 162 -7.23 4.99 -12.09
C LYS A 162 -8.05 3.83 -11.52
N CYS A 163 -7.81 2.61 -12.00
CA CYS A 163 -8.41 1.38 -11.48
C CYS A 163 -8.13 1.17 -9.98
N MET A 164 -6.86 1.28 -9.58
CA MET A 164 -6.42 1.16 -8.19
C MET A 164 -7.09 2.20 -7.29
N ARG A 165 -7.19 3.45 -7.74
CA ARG A 165 -7.91 4.51 -7.00
C ARG A 165 -9.38 4.15 -6.83
N THR A 166 -10.07 3.84 -7.93
CA THR A 166 -11.52 3.56 -7.92
C THR A 166 -11.87 2.39 -7.02
N ALA A 167 -11.05 1.34 -7.00
CA ALA A 167 -11.26 0.16 -6.16
C ALA A 167 -10.52 0.21 -4.81
N SER A 168 -9.86 1.32 -4.46
CA SER A 168 -9.04 1.46 -3.25
C SER A 168 -7.98 0.34 -3.07
N LEU A 169 -7.35 -0.08 -4.17
CA LEU A 169 -6.35 -1.15 -4.19
C LEU A 169 -4.93 -0.57 -4.15
N THR A 170 -4.07 -1.15 -3.30
CA THR A 170 -2.66 -0.73 -3.18
C THR A 170 -1.73 -1.43 -4.18
N ALA A 171 -2.21 -2.51 -4.81
CA ALA A 171 -1.59 -3.14 -5.97
C ALA A 171 -2.62 -4.04 -6.68
N VAL A 172 -2.32 -4.40 -7.92
CA VAL A 172 -3.11 -5.29 -8.75
C VAL A 172 -2.20 -6.33 -9.44
N PRO A 173 -2.64 -7.59 -9.56
CA PRO A 173 -1.98 -8.54 -10.43
C PRO A 173 -2.14 -8.13 -11.89
N ILE A 174 -1.06 -8.28 -12.66
CA ILE A 174 -1.06 -8.14 -14.11
C ILE A 174 -1.25 -9.54 -14.68
N VAL A 175 -2.30 -9.73 -15.48
CA VAL A 175 -2.63 -11.02 -16.09
C VAL A 175 -2.53 -10.95 -17.61
N GLN A 176 -2.22 -12.08 -18.23
CA GLN A 176 -2.11 -12.16 -19.69
C GLN A 176 -3.46 -11.84 -20.34
N SER A 177 -3.48 -10.92 -21.32
CA SER A 177 -4.67 -10.58 -22.10
C SER A 177 -5.20 -11.77 -22.90
N SER A 178 -6.52 -11.84 -23.07
CA SER A 178 -7.16 -12.85 -23.92
C SER A 178 -7.14 -12.41 -25.38
N SER A 179 -6.91 -13.33 -26.31
CA SER A 179 -7.06 -13.09 -27.76
C SER A 179 -8.46 -13.41 -28.27
N GLU A 180 -9.29 -14.05 -27.45
CA GLU A 180 -10.60 -14.58 -27.87
C GLU A 180 -11.74 -13.57 -27.71
N ILE A 181 -11.57 -12.58 -26.84
CA ILE A 181 -12.56 -11.53 -26.54
C ILE A 181 -11.83 -10.19 -26.56
N GLU A 182 -12.46 -9.17 -27.16
CA GLU A 182 -11.97 -7.80 -27.08
C GLU A 182 -12.11 -7.30 -25.63
N GLU A 183 -10.97 -7.09 -24.95
CA GLU A 183 -10.92 -6.64 -23.56
C GLU A 183 -10.70 -5.13 -23.49
N ASP A 184 -11.48 -4.44 -22.65
CA ASP A 184 -11.17 -3.06 -22.29
C ASP A 184 -9.97 -3.04 -21.33
N HIS A 185 -8.78 -2.73 -21.87
CA HIS A 185 -7.52 -2.68 -21.14
C HIS A 185 -7.44 -1.50 -20.15
N SER A 186 -8.44 -0.62 -20.11
CA SER A 186 -8.50 0.51 -19.18
C SER A 186 -9.21 0.21 -17.86
N GLN A 187 -9.79 -0.99 -17.72
CA GLN A 187 -10.64 -1.36 -16.57
C GLN A 187 -10.09 -2.54 -15.78
N LEU A 188 -10.62 -2.70 -14.56
CA LEU A 188 -10.40 -3.89 -13.76
C LEU A 188 -11.14 -5.08 -14.36
N ILE A 189 -10.48 -6.22 -14.34
CA ILE A 189 -11.02 -7.50 -14.81
C ILE A 189 -10.97 -8.54 -13.70
N ASN A 190 -11.72 -9.62 -13.87
CA ASN A 190 -11.56 -10.81 -13.02
C ASN A 190 -10.25 -11.52 -13.38
N GLY A 191 -9.26 -11.47 -12.48
CA GLY A 191 -7.98 -12.13 -12.64
C GLY A 191 -7.99 -13.62 -12.28
N LYS A 192 -9.07 -14.14 -11.70
CA LYS A 192 -9.14 -15.53 -11.24
C LYS A 192 -8.95 -16.50 -12.41
N GLY A 193 -8.03 -17.47 -12.24
CA GLY A 193 -7.74 -18.50 -13.23
C GLY A 193 -6.94 -18.03 -14.44
N ARG A 194 -6.59 -16.74 -14.52
CA ARG A 194 -5.76 -16.20 -15.61
C ARG A 194 -4.28 -16.37 -15.28
N LYS A 195 -3.46 -16.45 -16.32
CA LYS A 195 -2.00 -16.53 -16.17
C LYS A 195 -1.47 -15.23 -15.61
N LEU A 196 -0.83 -15.29 -14.44
CA LEU A 196 -0.13 -14.17 -13.83
C LEU A 196 1.13 -13.84 -14.62
N VAL A 197 1.29 -12.56 -14.97
CA VAL A 197 2.45 -12.00 -15.67
C VAL A 197 3.31 -11.19 -14.71
N GLY A 198 2.69 -10.48 -13.78
CA GLY A 198 3.40 -9.62 -12.84
C GLY A 198 2.48 -9.01 -11.78
N THR A 199 2.98 -8.03 -11.05
CA THR A 199 2.19 -7.24 -10.11
C THR A 199 2.58 -5.78 -10.25
N PHE A 200 1.59 -4.90 -10.31
CA PHE A 200 1.80 -3.46 -10.26
C PHE A 200 1.31 -2.92 -8.92
N SER A 201 2.17 -2.22 -8.19
CA SER A 201 1.90 -1.67 -6.87
C SER A 201 2.07 -0.16 -6.82
N ALA A 202 1.40 0.48 -5.87
CA ALA A 202 1.54 1.92 -5.65
C ALA A 202 3.00 2.32 -5.31
N THR A 203 3.78 1.37 -4.80
CA THR A 203 5.19 1.59 -4.46
C THR A 203 6.12 1.46 -5.65
N ASP A 204 5.71 0.90 -6.78
CA ASP A 204 6.58 0.72 -7.94
C ASP A 204 7.00 2.06 -8.54
N LEU A 205 6.12 3.07 -8.44
CA LEU A 205 6.42 4.43 -8.88
C LEU A 205 7.39 5.18 -7.96
N ARG A 206 7.74 4.63 -6.79
CA ARG A 206 8.78 5.22 -5.94
C ARG A 206 10.13 5.14 -6.65
N GLY A 207 10.81 6.28 -6.74
CA GLY A 207 12.10 6.40 -7.41
C GLY A 207 12.02 6.65 -8.91
N CYS A 208 10.82 6.70 -9.51
CA CYS A 208 10.64 7.18 -10.88
C CYS A 208 11.04 8.67 -10.96
N PRO A 209 11.98 9.07 -11.84
CA PRO A 209 12.34 10.47 -11.99
C PRO A 209 11.13 11.31 -12.42
N ILE A 210 10.92 12.45 -11.75
CA ILE A 210 9.78 13.35 -12.02
C ILE A 210 9.75 13.76 -13.50
N SER A 211 10.91 14.03 -14.11
CA SER A 211 11.03 14.40 -15.52
C SER A 211 10.54 13.33 -16.49
N GLN A 212 10.56 12.06 -16.10
CA GLN A 212 10.10 10.95 -16.92
C GLN A 212 8.68 10.49 -16.55
N PHE A 213 8.17 10.94 -15.41
CA PHE A 213 6.92 10.46 -14.84
C PHE A 213 5.75 10.54 -15.83
N GLN A 214 5.61 11.66 -16.53
CA GLN A 214 4.54 11.82 -17.52
C GLN A 214 4.63 10.83 -18.68
N SER A 215 5.84 10.57 -19.19
CA SER A 215 6.05 9.56 -20.23
C SER A 215 5.76 8.15 -19.70
N CYS A 216 6.12 7.86 -18.45
CA CYS A 216 5.86 6.59 -17.79
C CYS A 216 4.36 6.33 -17.59
N LEU A 217 3.56 7.36 -17.29
CA LEU A 217 2.10 7.22 -17.15
C LEU A 217 1.40 6.71 -18.42
N LYS A 218 1.94 7.07 -19.61
CA LYS A 218 1.38 6.69 -20.91
C LYS A 218 1.87 5.33 -21.42
N MET A 219 2.90 4.78 -20.76
CA MET A 219 3.55 3.53 -21.11
C MET A 219 2.66 2.32 -20.77
N GLY A 220 2.87 1.20 -21.45
CA GLY A 220 2.30 -0.08 -21.04
C GLY A 220 2.81 -0.47 -19.66
N VAL A 221 1.97 -1.09 -18.83
CA VAL A 221 2.33 -1.43 -17.46
C VAL A 221 3.52 -2.40 -17.39
N VAL A 222 3.60 -3.37 -18.30
CA VAL A 222 4.72 -4.33 -18.36
C VAL A 222 6.01 -3.62 -18.78
N GLU A 223 5.97 -2.84 -19.87
CA GLU A 223 7.10 -2.04 -20.36
C GLU A 223 7.62 -1.09 -19.28
N PHE A 224 6.72 -0.49 -18.50
CA PHE A 224 7.08 0.38 -17.39
C PHE A 224 7.85 -0.36 -16.29
N LEU A 225 7.40 -1.55 -15.88
CA LEU A 225 8.08 -2.33 -14.86
C LEU A 225 9.46 -2.80 -15.35
N GLU A 226 9.56 -3.21 -16.62
CA GLU A 226 10.83 -3.53 -17.29
C GLU A 226 11.81 -2.36 -17.22
N LYS A 227 11.37 -1.16 -17.61
CA LYS A 227 12.19 0.05 -17.53
C LYS A 227 12.63 0.40 -16.10
N LEU A 228 11.80 0.15 -15.09
CA LEU A 228 12.17 0.40 -13.69
C LEU A 228 13.23 -0.58 -13.18
N ALA A 229 13.23 -1.82 -13.65
CA ALA A 229 14.21 -2.83 -13.26
C ALA A 229 15.65 -2.39 -13.53
N ASP A 230 15.84 -1.64 -14.62
CA ASP A 230 17.13 -1.13 -15.07
C ASP A 230 17.53 0.19 -14.38
N THR A 231 16.66 0.78 -13.55
CA THR A 231 16.90 2.07 -12.89
C THR A 231 17.64 1.89 -11.55
N PRO A 232 18.85 2.46 -11.36
CA PRO A 232 19.65 2.27 -10.13
C PRO A 232 18.97 2.75 -8.84
N LEU A 233 18.16 3.80 -8.91
CA LEU A 233 17.38 4.35 -7.79
C LEU A 233 16.34 3.35 -7.25
N HIS A 234 15.82 2.47 -8.10
CA HIS A 234 14.85 1.46 -7.70
C HIS A 234 15.53 0.34 -6.89
N GLN A 235 16.76 -0.03 -7.26
CA GLN A 235 17.59 -0.97 -6.49
C GLN A 235 17.98 -0.42 -5.11
N ALA A 236 18.29 0.89 -5.02
CA ALA A 236 18.65 1.56 -3.77
C ALA A 236 17.48 1.73 -2.80
N ALA A 237 16.24 1.78 -3.30
CA ALA A 237 15.02 1.89 -2.48
C ALA A 237 14.61 0.58 -1.80
N CYS A 238 15.43 -0.49 -1.89
CA CYS A 238 15.09 -1.86 -1.49
C CYS A 238 13.80 -2.39 -2.12
N LEU A 239 13.35 -1.78 -3.21
CA LEU A 239 12.20 -2.25 -3.97
C LEU A 239 12.68 -3.43 -4.80
N ARG A 240 12.12 -4.62 -4.55
CA ARG A 240 12.29 -5.71 -5.52
C ARG A 240 11.76 -5.18 -6.83
N SER A 241 12.59 -5.22 -7.86
CA SER A 241 12.10 -5.01 -9.21
C SER A 241 10.93 -5.96 -9.44
N SER A 242 9.78 -5.37 -9.75
CA SER A 242 8.51 -6.05 -10.05
C SER A 242 8.57 -6.92 -11.31
N THR A 243 9.72 -6.93 -12.02
CA THR A 243 10.03 -7.82 -13.14
C THR A 243 10.67 -9.14 -12.71
N ARG A 244 11.14 -9.26 -11.45
CA ARG A 244 11.56 -10.57 -10.92
C ARG A 244 10.32 -11.46 -10.77
N ASP A 245 10.51 -12.77 -10.95
CA ASP A 245 9.46 -13.78 -10.76
C ASP A 245 8.50 -13.42 -9.62
N PRO A 246 7.18 -13.34 -9.88
CA PRO A 246 6.21 -12.98 -8.87
C PRO A 246 6.40 -13.81 -7.60
N VAL A 247 6.36 -13.14 -6.44
CA VAL A 247 6.40 -13.86 -5.17
C VAL A 247 5.05 -14.53 -4.99
N VAL A 248 5.02 -15.84 -5.22
CA VAL A 248 3.77 -16.63 -5.22
C VAL A 248 3.78 -17.72 -4.16
N CYS A 249 2.60 -18.05 -3.65
CA CYS A 249 2.30 -19.29 -2.96
C CYS A 249 1.13 -20.04 -3.61
N THR A 250 0.89 -21.27 -3.16
CA THR A 250 -0.27 -22.05 -3.57
C THR A 250 -1.20 -22.24 -2.37
N PRO A 251 -2.49 -22.54 -2.58
CA PRO A 251 -3.41 -22.89 -1.50
C PRO A 251 -2.93 -24.06 -0.62
N GLU A 252 -2.05 -24.90 -1.18
CA GLU A 252 -1.44 -26.07 -0.54
C GLU A 252 -0.13 -25.77 0.18
N SER A 253 0.45 -24.58 -0.04
CA SER A 253 1.65 -24.15 0.68
C SER A 253 1.35 -24.00 2.16
N LEU A 254 2.38 -24.12 3.00
CA LEU A 254 2.21 -23.86 4.43
C LEU A 254 2.09 -22.35 4.68
N LEU A 255 1.28 -21.96 5.66
CA LEU A 255 1.15 -20.55 6.05
C LEU A 255 2.49 -19.96 6.44
N GLY A 256 3.33 -20.72 7.14
CA GLY A 256 4.70 -20.31 7.48
C GLY A 256 5.57 -19.99 6.26
N GLU A 257 5.42 -20.72 5.15
CA GLU A 257 6.15 -20.45 3.90
C GLU A 257 5.66 -19.16 3.24
N ALA A 258 4.35 -18.91 3.25
CA ALA A 258 3.77 -17.67 2.73
C ALA A 258 4.24 -16.45 3.54
N VAL A 259 4.23 -16.55 4.88
CA VAL A 259 4.75 -15.50 5.78
C VAL A 259 6.25 -15.28 5.55
N ASP A 260 7.03 -16.35 5.43
CA ASP A 260 8.48 -16.27 5.18
C ASP A 260 8.79 -15.55 3.87
N LYS A 261 8.08 -15.88 2.78
CA LYS A 261 8.17 -15.19 1.50
C LYS A 261 7.81 -13.71 1.62
N ALA A 262 6.69 -13.40 2.28
CA ALA A 262 6.23 -12.02 2.46
C ALA A 262 7.27 -11.16 3.20
N VAL A 263 7.83 -11.69 4.30
CA VAL A 263 8.84 -11.00 5.10
C VAL A 263 10.17 -10.89 4.36
N THR A 264 10.67 -11.99 3.79
CA THR A 264 11.98 -12.04 3.11
C THR A 264 12.02 -11.15 1.89
N TYR A 265 10.93 -11.12 1.11
CA TYR A 265 10.85 -10.28 -0.08
C TYR A 265 10.22 -8.91 0.18
N ALA A 266 9.88 -8.61 1.43
CA ALA A 266 9.22 -7.37 1.85
C ALA A 266 7.97 -7.02 1.01
N VAL A 267 7.17 -8.04 0.67
CA VAL A 267 5.93 -7.89 -0.11
C VAL A 267 4.71 -7.96 0.79
N HIS A 268 3.69 -7.15 0.48
CA HIS A 268 2.44 -7.10 1.25
C HIS A 268 1.42 -8.18 0.86
N ARG A 269 1.71 -8.96 -0.19
CA ARG A 269 0.89 -10.06 -0.72
C ARG A 269 1.79 -11.10 -1.39
N VAL A 270 1.32 -12.34 -1.46
CA VAL A 270 1.97 -13.50 -2.09
C VAL A 270 0.94 -14.39 -2.79
#